data_AF-A0A931U869-F1
#
_entry.id   AF-A0A931U869-F1
#
_cell.length_a   1.000
_cell.length_b   1.000
_cell.length_c   1.000
_cell.angle_alpha   90.00
_cell.angle_beta   90.00
_cell.angle_gamma   90.00
#
_symmetry.space_group_name_H-M   'P 1'
#
loop_
_entity.id
_entity.type
_entity.pdbx_description
1 polymer ?
#
loop_
_entity_poly.entity_id
_entity_poly.type
_entity_poly.pdbx_seq_one_letter_code
_entity_poly.pdbx_strand_id
1 'polypeptide(L)'
;MARPEAISTLERAQEYRRQQAGRLRSLRADSQAEAGEYGGLRQEPFYQQARRLVTFNRWEKQAQKTPEFLKETWEEAADAFSGACNNGVKAWLWIEIAQRTNPGTYISIKDLFETYSEIFAQTQLLEAAGSNAKGNMVGYCQESLYSVGLVARKFNIERQTIGFGITEMGQKYLDAACLTLWWENHHQQSLYPLLGKTGSSGDNRSPITRARILDYLMRHSHQVREVDLVTNLQLYQNSTKEALKLFNGLGLAEYRAVTSHTAKVPLQYERKEGKDLREPGYFNTGHGLQDEVVLAIEQLASNSPRFSIADIVDKLPEGLKARWGAESLKSNVSLILSGFAQREYLLRVDNFKGGEKQSDVSLTSKGWSFGFGFIWPVLAIFEGRSLTAEQQAEQRARIELARKNLDKFARTSAELYYPHSHSFKIRAKAENLGRIVEALAKGDQTAGELAEITGVSAQTVRNYLAPHVEGSELVIIEVGGKAVRVGVKDVKGVNHYSFLGTLPR
;
A
#
# COMPACT_ATOMS: atom_id res chain seq x y z
N MET A 1 -52.87 6.20 35.48
CA MET A 1 -53.27 6.00 34.07
C MET A 1 -52.07 5.42 33.33
N ALA A 2 -52.06 4.11 33.09
CA ALA A 2 -50.95 3.41 32.42
C ALA A 2 -51.13 3.49 30.89
N ARG A 3 -50.01 3.68 30.16
CA ARG A 3 -49.97 3.93 28.71
C ARG A 3 -50.34 2.68 27.88
N PRO A 4 -51.01 2.80 26.72
CA PRO A 4 -51.56 1.66 25.94
C PRO A 4 -50.58 0.98 24.96
N GLU A 5 -49.31 1.36 24.90
CA GLU A 5 -48.45 1.03 23.73
C GLU A 5 -47.66 -0.29 23.82
N ALA A 6 -47.58 -0.94 24.98
CA ALA A 6 -46.77 -2.16 25.14
C ALA A 6 -47.46 -3.46 24.66
N ILE A 7 -48.79 -3.47 24.52
CA ILE A 7 -49.57 -4.66 24.13
C ILE A 7 -49.48 -4.90 22.60
N SER A 8 -49.35 -3.82 21.81
CA SER A 8 -49.27 -3.82 20.35
C SER A 8 -48.04 -4.56 19.77
N THR A 9 -46.88 -4.51 20.45
CA THR A 9 -45.64 -5.11 19.93
C THR A 9 -45.59 -6.62 20.16
N LEU A 10 -46.15 -7.10 21.27
CA LEU A 10 -46.18 -8.53 21.59
C LEU A 10 -47.17 -9.28 20.69
N GLU A 11 -48.34 -8.68 20.44
CA GLU A 11 -49.35 -9.24 19.53
C GLU A 11 -48.82 -9.32 18.09
N ARG A 12 -48.15 -8.27 17.59
CA ARG A 12 -47.47 -8.32 16.27
C ARG A 12 -46.39 -9.38 16.18
N ALA A 13 -45.63 -9.59 17.25
CA ALA A 13 -44.61 -10.64 17.30
C ALA A 13 -45.23 -12.05 17.32
N GLN A 14 -46.38 -12.23 17.97
CA GLN A 14 -47.12 -13.50 17.98
C GLN A 14 -47.80 -13.78 16.64
N GLU A 15 -48.39 -12.75 16.01
CA GLU A 15 -48.96 -12.79 14.66
C GLU A 15 -47.90 -13.22 13.64
N TYR A 16 -46.71 -12.61 13.69
CA TYR A 16 -45.59 -12.96 12.81
C TYR A 16 -45.12 -14.41 13.03
N ARG A 17 -45.04 -14.89 14.28
CA ARG A 17 -44.71 -16.30 14.56
C ARG A 17 -45.78 -17.26 14.04
N ARG A 18 -47.07 -16.91 14.14
CA ARG A 18 -48.17 -17.72 13.59
C ARG A 18 -48.11 -17.79 12.06
N GLN A 19 -47.83 -16.67 11.39
CA GLN A 19 -47.64 -16.62 9.94
C GLN A 19 -46.43 -17.45 9.48
N GLN A 20 -45.31 -17.37 10.19
CA GLN A 20 -44.12 -18.18 9.91
C GLN A 20 -44.36 -19.67 10.16
N ALA A 21 -45.08 -20.03 11.23
CA ALA A 21 -45.45 -21.41 11.51
C ALA A 21 -46.43 -21.98 10.46
N GLY A 22 -47.36 -21.17 9.96
CA GLY A 22 -48.24 -21.54 8.84
C GLY A 22 -47.48 -21.80 7.55
N ARG A 23 -46.52 -20.93 7.21
CA ARG A 23 -45.66 -21.06 6.01
C ARG A 23 -44.73 -22.27 6.08
N LEU A 24 -44.23 -22.60 7.27
CA LEU A 24 -43.44 -23.82 7.48
C LEU A 24 -44.27 -25.09 7.42
N ARG A 25 -45.55 -25.05 7.82
CA ARG A 25 -46.48 -26.18 7.67
C ARG A 25 -46.88 -26.40 6.21
N SER A 26 -47.11 -25.33 5.43
CA SER A 26 -47.40 -25.46 4.00
C SER A 26 -46.20 -26.04 3.23
N LEU A 27 -44.98 -25.54 3.48
CA LEU A 27 -43.76 -26.07 2.87
C LEU A 27 -43.49 -27.55 3.24
N ARG A 28 -43.90 -27.99 4.44
CA ARG A 28 -43.80 -29.40 4.84
C ARG A 28 -44.86 -30.26 4.16
N ALA A 29 -46.08 -29.74 3.99
CA ALA A 29 -47.15 -30.43 3.29
C ALA A 29 -46.84 -30.58 1.79
N ASP A 30 -46.32 -29.53 1.16
CA ASP A 30 -45.89 -29.54 -0.25
C ASP A 30 -44.74 -30.53 -0.45
N SER A 31 -43.76 -30.56 0.47
CA SER A 31 -42.65 -31.52 0.44
C SER A 31 -43.07 -32.97 0.72
N GLN A 32 -44.16 -33.21 1.47
CA GLN A 32 -44.70 -34.56 1.71
C GLN A 32 -45.59 -35.03 0.56
N ALA A 33 -46.28 -34.11 -0.12
CA ALA A 33 -47.03 -34.39 -1.34
C ALA A 33 -46.09 -34.76 -2.50
N GLU A 34 -45.00 -34.01 -2.69
CA GLU A 34 -43.97 -34.33 -3.70
C GLU A 34 -43.22 -35.64 -3.40
N ALA A 35 -43.07 -36.01 -2.13
CA ALA A 35 -42.45 -37.28 -1.73
C ALA A 35 -43.38 -38.50 -1.89
N GLY A 36 -44.70 -38.29 -1.91
CA GLY A 36 -45.70 -39.34 -2.10
C GLY A 36 -45.85 -39.80 -3.55
N GLU A 37 -45.55 -38.92 -4.51
CA GLU A 37 -45.63 -39.24 -5.96
C GLU A 37 -44.41 -39.98 -6.51
N TYR A 38 -43.25 -39.90 -5.86
CA TYR A 38 -42.03 -40.57 -6.29
C TYR A 38 -41.70 -41.77 -5.40
N GLY A 39 -42.52 -42.82 -5.58
CA GLY A 39 -42.23 -44.14 -5.05
C GLY A 39 -40.90 -44.68 -5.56
N GLY A 40 -39.96 -44.87 -4.63
CA GLY A 40 -38.94 -45.92 -4.74
C GLY A 40 -37.85 -45.74 -5.80
N LEU A 41 -37.11 -44.64 -5.82
CA LEU A 41 -35.78 -44.60 -6.46
C LEU A 41 -34.76 -43.90 -5.55
N ARG A 42 -33.60 -44.56 -5.39
CA ARG A 42 -32.49 -44.25 -4.46
C ARG A 42 -32.20 -42.76 -4.31
N GLN A 43 -32.51 -42.21 -3.13
CA GLN A 43 -32.50 -40.77 -2.80
C GLN A 43 -31.12 -40.13 -2.48
N GLU A 44 -29.98 -40.75 -2.81
CA GLU A 44 -28.68 -40.16 -2.41
C GLU A 44 -28.17 -38.98 -3.26
N PRO A 45 -28.46 -38.81 -4.57
CA PRO A 45 -27.99 -37.63 -5.31
C PRO A 45 -28.83 -36.37 -5.02
N PHE A 46 -30.14 -36.53 -4.87
CA PHE A 46 -31.08 -35.40 -4.76
C PHE A 46 -31.05 -34.79 -3.36
N TYR A 47 -30.95 -35.61 -2.31
CA TYR A 47 -30.85 -35.11 -0.94
C TYR A 47 -29.53 -34.37 -0.68
N GLN A 48 -28.42 -34.82 -1.28
CA GLN A 48 -27.14 -34.11 -1.26
C GLN A 48 -27.22 -32.77 -2.01
N GLN A 49 -27.84 -32.72 -3.19
CA GLN A 49 -28.05 -31.46 -3.93
C GLN A 49 -28.99 -30.51 -3.20
N ALA A 50 -30.11 -30.98 -2.66
CA ALA A 50 -31.05 -30.19 -1.88
C ALA A 50 -30.41 -29.67 -0.58
N ARG A 51 -29.60 -30.50 0.11
CA ARG A 51 -28.86 -30.06 1.31
C ARG A 51 -27.76 -29.07 0.95
N ARG A 52 -27.09 -29.21 -0.20
CA ARG A 52 -26.16 -28.20 -0.74
C ARG A 52 -26.88 -26.90 -1.10
N LEU A 53 -28.07 -26.95 -1.70
CA LEU A 53 -28.91 -25.79 -2.04
C LEU A 53 -29.47 -25.07 -0.81
N VAL A 54 -29.95 -25.81 0.20
CA VAL A 54 -30.41 -25.23 1.47
C VAL A 54 -29.26 -24.62 2.25
N THR A 55 -28.10 -25.29 2.26
CA THR A 55 -26.87 -24.73 2.86
C THR A 55 -26.42 -23.50 2.08
N PHE A 56 -26.38 -23.56 0.75
CA PHE A 56 -26.05 -22.46 -0.15
C PHE A 56 -26.99 -21.27 0.05
N ASN A 57 -28.31 -21.45 0.07
CA ASN A 57 -29.29 -20.38 0.31
C ASN A 57 -29.16 -19.78 1.71
N ARG A 58 -28.79 -20.58 2.71
CA ARG A 58 -28.50 -20.09 4.07
C ARG A 58 -27.22 -19.26 4.11
N TRP A 59 -26.19 -19.69 3.39
CA TRP A 59 -24.91 -18.98 3.22
C TRP A 59 -25.04 -17.74 2.35
N GLU A 60 -25.80 -17.78 1.27
CA GLU A 60 -26.08 -16.65 0.39
C GLU A 60 -26.88 -15.58 1.16
N LYS A 61 -27.89 -15.97 1.95
CA LYS A 61 -28.53 -15.07 2.91
C LYS A 61 -27.60 -14.55 4.00
N GLN A 62 -26.55 -15.28 4.34
CA GLN A 62 -25.55 -14.88 5.35
C GLN A 62 -24.40 -14.04 4.75
N ALA A 63 -24.15 -14.14 3.44
CA ALA A 63 -23.21 -13.34 2.66
C ALA A 63 -23.87 -12.08 2.05
N GLN A 64 -25.20 -12.10 1.90
CA GLN A 64 -26.06 -10.95 1.61
C GLN A 64 -26.37 -10.13 2.87
N LYS A 65 -26.20 -10.69 4.07
CA LYS A 65 -25.97 -9.85 5.23
C LYS A 65 -24.68 -9.10 4.93
N THR A 66 -24.76 -7.78 5.01
CA THR A 66 -23.60 -6.88 5.05
C THR A 66 -22.48 -7.57 5.84
N PRO A 67 -21.23 -7.60 5.34
CA PRO A 67 -20.14 -8.31 6.00
C PRO A 67 -20.22 -8.06 7.51
N GLU A 68 -20.15 -9.11 8.33
CA GLU A 68 -20.23 -9.00 9.81
C GLU A 68 -19.17 -8.04 10.41
N PHE A 69 -18.24 -7.56 9.58
CA PHE A 69 -17.30 -6.48 9.81
C PHE A 69 -17.92 -5.07 9.92
N LEU A 70 -19.18 -4.85 9.52
CA LEU A 70 -19.87 -3.57 9.73
C LEU A 70 -20.39 -3.40 11.17
N LYS A 71 -19.60 -3.82 12.15
CA LYS A 71 -19.85 -3.56 13.56
C LYS A 71 -18.82 -2.61 14.20
N GLU A 72 -17.72 -2.29 13.56
CA GLU A 72 -16.60 -1.57 14.18
C GLU A 72 -16.23 -0.28 13.40
N THR A 73 -15.32 0.52 13.94
CA THR A 73 -15.31 2.01 14.00
C THR A 73 -15.22 2.77 12.66
N TRP A 74 -15.33 4.12 12.70
CA TRP A 74 -15.11 5.04 11.56
C TRP A 74 -13.80 4.77 10.78
N GLU A 75 -12.79 4.23 11.46
CA GLU A 75 -11.50 3.86 10.90
C GLU A 75 -11.60 2.70 9.89
N GLU A 76 -12.46 1.70 10.15
CA GLU A 76 -12.67 0.56 9.24
C GLU A 76 -13.40 0.95 7.95
N ALA A 77 -14.33 1.89 8.04
CA ALA A 77 -15.04 2.44 6.88
C ALA A 77 -14.14 3.37 6.04
N ALA A 78 -13.23 4.11 6.69
CA ALA A 78 -12.22 4.91 6.01
C ALA A 78 -11.16 4.02 5.33
N ASP A 79 -10.75 2.94 6.00
CA ASP A 79 -9.83 1.89 5.50
C ASP A 79 -10.34 1.19 4.24
N ALA A 80 -11.66 1.18 4.11
CA ALA A 80 -12.38 0.63 3.01
C ALA A 80 -12.36 1.55 1.77
N PHE A 81 -12.60 2.84 1.98
CA PHE A 81 -12.91 3.77 0.91
C PHE A 81 -11.69 4.27 0.12
N SER A 82 -10.57 4.57 0.79
CA SER A 82 -9.38 5.11 0.11
C SER A 82 -8.62 4.04 -0.69
N GLY A 83 -8.78 2.77 -0.34
CA GLY A 83 -8.27 1.65 -1.12
C GLY A 83 -8.96 1.48 -2.48
N ALA A 84 -10.22 1.87 -2.58
CA ALA A 84 -10.98 1.82 -3.82
C ALA A 84 -10.64 2.97 -4.78
N CYS A 85 -10.14 4.10 -4.24
CA CYS A 85 -9.81 5.31 -4.99
C CYS A 85 -8.31 5.44 -5.31
N ASN A 86 -7.55 4.35 -5.26
CA ASN A 86 -6.08 4.39 -5.38
C ASN A 86 -5.55 4.24 -6.83
N ASN A 87 -6.42 4.03 -7.81
CA ASN A 87 -6.13 4.09 -9.25
C ASN A 87 -7.44 4.06 -10.07
N GLY A 88 -7.40 4.57 -11.30
CA GLY A 88 -8.57 4.66 -12.17
C GLY A 88 -9.11 3.33 -12.70
N VAL A 89 -8.30 2.28 -12.85
CA VAL A 89 -8.78 0.95 -13.32
C VAL A 89 -9.80 0.35 -12.33
N LYS A 90 -9.51 0.47 -11.03
CA LYS A 90 -10.47 0.04 -9.98
C LYS A 90 -11.70 0.93 -9.93
N ALA A 91 -11.52 2.24 -10.07
CA ALA A 91 -12.62 3.19 -10.09
C ALA A 91 -13.58 2.90 -11.26
N TRP A 92 -13.05 2.59 -12.45
CA TRP A 92 -13.85 2.15 -13.59
C TRP A 92 -14.61 0.86 -13.29
N LEU A 93 -13.96 -0.17 -12.74
CA LEU A 93 -14.65 -1.43 -12.37
C LEU A 93 -15.82 -1.20 -11.41
N TRP A 94 -15.64 -0.31 -10.44
CA TRP A 94 -16.71 0.06 -9.52
C TRP A 94 -17.88 0.74 -10.26
N ILE A 95 -17.59 1.71 -11.13
CA ILE A 95 -18.60 2.40 -11.94
C ILE A 95 -19.34 1.43 -12.87
N GLU A 96 -18.61 0.56 -13.56
CA GLU A 96 -19.18 -0.42 -14.50
C GLU A 96 -20.13 -1.38 -13.79
N ILE A 97 -19.75 -1.90 -12.61
CA ILE A 97 -20.62 -2.75 -11.80
C ILE A 97 -21.88 -1.98 -11.38
N ALA A 98 -21.75 -0.72 -10.98
CA ALA A 98 -22.89 0.12 -10.58
C ALA A 98 -23.84 0.44 -11.76
N GLN A 99 -23.33 0.57 -12.99
CA GLN A 99 -24.17 0.81 -14.17
C GLN A 99 -24.99 -0.42 -14.58
N ARG A 100 -24.49 -1.62 -14.29
CA ARG A 100 -25.12 -2.89 -14.71
C ARG A 100 -25.87 -3.60 -13.61
N THR A 101 -25.75 -3.14 -12.37
CA THR A 101 -26.38 -3.79 -11.23
C THR A 101 -27.01 -2.75 -10.30
N ASN A 102 -28.16 -3.09 -9.75
CA ASN A 102 -28.71 -2.47 -8.55
C ASN A 102 -28.33 -3.30 -7.31
N PRO A 103 -28.40 -2.72 -6.09
CA PRO A 103 -28.25 -3.50 -4.86
C PRO A 103 -29.11 -4.77 -4.87
N GLY A 104 -28.46 -5.92 -4.70
CA GLY A 104 -29.09 -7.25 -4.75
C GLY A 104 -29.09 -7.95 -6.11
N THR A 105 -28.61 -7.29 -7.17
CA THR A 105 -28.41 -7.89 -8.50
C THR A 105 -26.91 -8.02 -8.81
N TYR A 106 -26.55 -8.87 -9.80
CA TYR A 106 -25.16 -9.23 -10.05
C TYR A 106 -24.86 -9.36 -11.55
N ILE A 107 -23.67 -8.90 -11.96
CA ILE A 107 -23.06 -9.15 -13.26
C ILE A 107 -22.15 -10.38 -13.17
N SER A 108 -22.16 -11.24 -14.19
CA SER A 108 -21.28 -12.41 -14.20
C SER A 108 -19.82 -12.02 -14.44
N ILE A 109 -18.87 -12.83 -13.96
CA ILE A 109 -17.44 -12.59 -14.23
C ILE A 109 -17.15 -12.60 -15.73
N LYS A 110 -17.88 -13.42 -16.51
CA LYS A 110 -17.72 -13.50 -17.96
C LYS A 110 -18.08 -12.16 -18.60
N ASP A 111 -19.28 -11.66 -18.35
CA ASP A 111 -19.78 -10.42 -18.97
C ASP A 111 -18.94 -9.21 -18.52
N LEU A 112 -18.53 -9.17 -17.24
CA LEU A 112 -17.65 -8.11 -16.74
C LEU A 112 -16.28 -8.15 -17.42
N PHE A 113 -15.73 -9.34 -17.67
CA PHE A 113 -14.44 -9.50 -18.34
C PHE A 113 -14.51 -9.17 -19.83
N GLU A 114 -15.64 -9.43 -20.50
CA GLU A 114 -15.87 -9.02 -21.88
C GLU A 114 -15.79 -7.49 -21.99
N THR A 115 -16.53 -6.75 -21.16
CA THR A 115 -16.43 -5.28 -21.14
C THR A 115 -15.03 -4.80 -20.75
N TYR A 116 -14.40 -5.41 -19.73
CA TYR A 116 -13.03 -5.06 -19.34
C TYR A 116 -12.07 -5.21 -20.52
N SER A 117 -12.17 -6.32 -21.25
CA SER A 117 -11.31 -6.58 -22.41
C SER A 117 -11.56 -5.60 -23.55
N GLU A 118 -12.82 -5.22 -23.81
CA GLU A 118 -13.17 -4.22 -24.83
C GLU A 118 -12.65 -2.82 -24.48
N ILE A 119 -12.82 -2.39 -23.23
CA ILE A 119 -12.36 -1.08 -22.77
C ILE A 119 -10.83 -1.00 -22.80
N PHE A 120 -10.13 -2.07 -22.43
CA PHE A 120 -8.68 -2.09 -22.31
C PHE A 120 -7.94 -2.74 -23.50
N ALA A 121 -8.65 -3.07 -24.59
CA ALA A 121 -8.16 -3.85 -25.75
C ALA A 121 -6.83 -3.35 -26.37
N GLN A 122 -6.56 -2.06 -26.24
CA GLN A 122 -5.39 -1.39 -26.83
C GLN A 122 -4.45 -0.79 -25.79
N THR A 123 -4.57 -1.24 -24.54
CA THR A 123 -3.73 -0.75 -23.45
C THR A 123 -2.58 -1.70 -23.19
N GLN A 124 -1.42 -1.16 -22.83
CA GLN A 124 -0.27 -1.95 -22.39
C GLN A 124 -0.60 -2.78 -21.15
N LEU A 125 -1.55 -2.32 -20.33
CA LEU A 125 -2.05 -3.05 -19.18
C LEU A 125 -2.65 -4.40 -19.57
N LEU A 126 -3.52 -4.44 -20.57
CA LEU A 126 -4.16 -5.68 -21.02
C LEU A 126 -3.17 -6.55 -21.80
N GLU A 127 -2.38 -5.94 -22.69
CA GLU A 127 -1.35 -6.65 -23.47
C GLU A 127 -0.38 -7.41 -22.56
N ALA A 128 0.15 -6.74 -21.53
CA ALA A 128 1.09 -7.36 -20.60
C ALA A 128 0.44 -8.35 -19.64
N ALA A 129 -0.86 -8.23 -19.37
CA ALA A 129 -1.58 -9.17 -18.51
C ALA A 129 -1.84 -10.51 -19.23
N GLY A 130 -2.00 -10.51 -20.56
CA GLY A 130 -2.24 -11.71 -21.36
C GLY A 130 -3.36 -12.58 -20.77
N SER A 131 -3.09 -13.88 -20.61
CA SER A 131 -4.05 -14.83 -20.03
C SER A 131 -4.45 -14.53 -18.58
N ASN A 132 -3.67 -13.72 -17.84
CA ASN A 132 -3.94 -13.37 -16.44
C ASN A 132 -4.86 -12.16 -16.28
N ALA A 133 -5.26 -11.49 -17.36
CA ALA A 133 -6.11 -10.30 -17.31
C ALA A 133 -7.39 -10.51 -16.49
N LYS A 134 -8.07 -11.65 -16.70
CA LYS A 134 -9.27 -12.03 -15.96
C LYS A 134 -8.99 -12.19 -14.46
N GLY A 135 -7.87 -12.83 -14.12
CA GLY A 135 -7.44 -13.00 -12.72
C GLY A 135 -7.15 -11.66 -12.04
N ASN A 136 -6.46 -10.75 -12.73
CA ASN A 136 -6.17 -9.40 -12.22
C ASN A 136 -7.46 -8.60 -11.97
N MET A 137 -8.39 -8.62 -12.93
CA MET A 137 -9.70 -7.97 -12.79
C MET A 137 -10.47 -8.52 -11.57
N VAL A 138 -10.55 -9.84 -11.44
CA VAL A 138 -11.19 -10.50 -10.28
C VAL A 138 -10.48 -10.12 -8.98
N GLY A 139 -9.14 -10.07 -8.98
CA GLY A 139 -8.34 -9.63 -7.83
C GLY A 139 -8.66 -8.19 -7.41
N TYR A 140 -8.82 -7.26 -8.36
CA TYR A 140 -9.25 -5.90 -8.05
C TYR A 140 -10.63 -5.86 -7.38
N CYS A 141 -11.59 -6.64 -7.88
CA CYS A 141 -12.91 -6.73 -7.27
C CYS A 141 -12.86 -7.41 -5.89
N GLN A 142 -12.09 -8.48 -5.71
CA GLN A 142 -12.06 -9.26 -4.47
C GLN A 142 -11.21 -8.61 -3.37
N GLU A 143 -9.95 -8.29 -3.68
CA GLU A 143 -8.95 -7.79 -2.72
C GLU A 143 -9.08 -6.30 -2.45
N SER A 144 -9.78 -5.57 -3.32
CA SER A 144 -10.04 -4.14 -3.10
C SER A 144 -11.52 -3.92 -2.86
N LEU A 145 -12.38 -3.92 -3.88
CA LEU A 145 -13.75 -3.43 -3.78
C LEU A 145 -14.68 -4.26 -2.84
N TYR A 146 -14.54 -5.58 -2.82
CA TYR A 146 -15.33 -6.46 -1.96
C TYR A 146 -14.85 -6.41 -0.51
N SER A 147 -13.52 -6.41 -0.30
CA SER A 147 -12.92 -6.34 1.04
C SER A 147 -13.31 -5.10 1.83
N VAL A 148 -13.89 -4.12 1.14
CA VAL A 148 -14.27 -2.80 1.65
C VAL A 148 -15.78 -2.55 1.56
N GLY A 149 -16.56 -3.57 1.18
CA GLY A 149 -18.02 -3.51 1.14
C GLY A 149 -18.63 -2.65 0.04
N LEU A 150 -17.86 -2.22 -0.98
CA LEU A 150 -18.40 -1.45 -2.11
C LEU A 150 -19.07 -2.36 -3.15
N VAL A 151 -18.62 -3.62 -3.26
CA VAL A 151 -19.26 -4.63 -4.10
C VAL A 151 -19.53 -5.91 -3.30
N ALA A 152 -20.60 -6.61 -3.64
CA ALA A 152 -20.93 -7.94 -3.15
C ALA A 152 -20.45 -9.01 -4.13
N ARG A 153 -20.22 -10.23 -3.62
CA ARG A 153 -19.86 -11.41 -4.43
C ARG A 153 -21.07 -12.34 -4.57
N LYS A 154 -21.29 -12.81 -5.79
CA LYS A 154 -22.17 -13.97 -6.04
C LYS A 154 -21.33 -15.23 -6.09
N PHE A 155 -21.78 -16.27 -5.39
CA PHE A 155 -21.13 -17.57 -5.38
C PHE A 155 -21.94 -18.61 -6.15
N ASN A 156 -21.29 -19.64 -6.67
CA ASN A 156 -21.97 -20.88 -7.05
C ASN A 156 -22.08 -21.82 -5.84
N ILE A 157 -22.72 -22.98 -6.06
CA ILE A 157 -22.88 -24.04 -5.06
C ILE A 157 -21.52 -24.53 -4.50
N GLU A 158 -20.46 -24.43 -5.30
CA GLU A 158 -19.08 -24.79 -4.94
C GLU A 158 -18.30 -23.65 -4.24
N ARG A 159 -18.97 -22.54 -3.90
CA ARG A 159 -18.40 -21.35 -3.26
C ARG A 159 -17.35 -20.62 -4.11
N GLN A 160 -17.32 -20.85 -5.41
CA GLN A 160 -16.53 -20.07 -6.34
C GLN A 160 -17.27 -18.76 -6.64
N THR A 161 -16.53 -17.65 -6.70
CA THR A 161 -17.12 -16.38 -7.14
C THR A 161 -17.50 -16.49 -8.61
N ILE A 162 -18.76 -16.21 -8.93
CA ILE A 162 -19.30 -16.24 -10.30
C ILE A 162 -19.78 -14.87 -10.79
N GLY A 163 -19.86 -13.88 -9.90
CA GLY A 163 -20.28 -12.53 -10.27
C GLY A 163 -20.08 -11.52 -9.14
N PHE A 164 -20.30 -10.26 -9.49
CA PHE A 164 -20.21 -9.11 -8.58
C PHE A 164 -21.46 -8.25 -8.69
N GLY A 165 -21.81 -7.55 -7.62
CA GLY A 165 -22.95 -6.62 -7.61
C GLY A 165 -22.63 -5.40 -6.76
N ILE A 166 -23.21 -4.25 -7.08
CA ILE A 166 -23.04 -3.04 -6.27
C ILE A 166 -23.75 -3.20 -4.91
N THR A 167 -23.17 -2.64 -3.84
CA THR A 167 -23.86 -2.53 -2.54
C THR A 167 -24.47 -1.14 -2.37
N GLU A 168 -25.29 -0.93 -1.35
CA GLU A 168 -25.79 0.40 -1.00
C GLU A 168 -24.65 1.38 -0.71
N MET A 169 -23.60 0.93 -0.02
CA MET A 169 -22.38 1.71 0.24
C MET A 169 -21.64 2.03 -1.05
N GLY A 170 -21.47 1.03 -1.93
CA GLY A 170 -20.89 1.22 -3.25
C GLY A 170 -21.64 2.25 -4.08
N GLN A 171 -22.97 2.26 -4.00
CA GLN A 171 -23.79 3.23 -4.70
C GLN A 171 -23.67 4.64 -4.11
N LYS A 172 -23.72 4.76 -2.77
CA LYS A 172 -23.61 6.04 -2.04
C LYS A 172 -22.34 6.81 -2.38
N TYR A 173 -21.26 6.08 -2.62
CA TYR A 173 -19.91 6.62 -2.69
C TYR A 173 -19.31 6.66 -4.11
N LEU A 174 -20.12 6.37 -5.12
CA LEU A 174 -19.70 6.23 -6.52
C LEU A 174 -19.02 7.48 -7.10
N ASP A 175 -19.36 8.66 -6.58
CA ASP A 175 -18.77 9.94 -6.99
C ASP A 175 -17.26 10.01 -6.72
N ALA A 176 -16.76 9.28 -5.73
CA ALA A 176 -15.32 9.20 -5.45
C ALA A 176 -14.55 8.45 -6.56
N ALA A 177 -15.17 7.41 -7.14
CA ALA A 177 -14.62 6.71 -8.29
C ALA A 177 -14.54 7.65 -9.52
N CYS A 178 -15.59 8.46 -9.73
CA CYS A 178 -15.61 9.44 -10.82
C CYS A 178 -14.50 10.49 -10.65
N LEU A 179 -14.30 11.00 -9.43
CA LEU A 179 -13.22 11.94 -9.12
C LEU A 179 -11.82 11.32 -9.29
N THR A 180 -11.66 10.03 -8.97
CA THR A 180 -10.42 9.27 -9.19
C THR A 180 -10.05 9.28 -10.68
N LEU A 181 -11.00 8.92 -11.54
CA LEU A 181 -10.81 8.92 -13.00
C LEU A 181 -10.53 10.34 -13.54
N TRP A 182 -11.32 11.32 -13.10
CA TRP A 182 -11.11 12.72 -13.50
C TRP A 182 -9.72 13.21 -13.12
N TRP A 183 -9.29 12.95 -11.87
CA TRP A 183 -8.03 13.48 -11.36
C TRP A 183 -6.84 12.92 -12.12
N GLU A 184 -6.78 11.60 -12.32
CA GLU A 184 -5.67 10.97 -13.05
C GLU A 184 -5.60 11.47 -14.50
N ASN A 185 -6.75 11.68 -15.15
CA ASN A 185 -6.82 12.21 -16.51
C ASN A 185 -6.44 13.69 -16.57
N HIS A 186 -6.86 14.50 -15.61
CA HIS A 186 -6.54 15.93 -15.61
C HIS A 186 -5.05 16.19 -15.32
N HIS A 187 -4.46 15.43 -14.40
CA HIS A 187 -3.08 15.62 -13.95
C HIS A 187 -2.07 14.74 -14.71
N GLN A 188 -2.54 13.87 -15.61
CA GLN A 188 -1.71 12.91 -16.36
C GLN A 188 -0.76 12.12 -15.44
N GLN A 189 -1.29 11.69 -14.29
CA GLN A 189 -0.53 11.03 -13.25
C GLN A 189 -1.39 9.95 -12.58
N SER A 190 -0.83 8.76 -12.35
CA SER A 190 -1.53 7.75 -11.54
C SER A 190 -1.54 8.13 -10.06
N LEU A 191 -2.65 7.83 -9.39
CA LEU A 191 -2.80 7.94 -7.94
C LEU A 191 -2.06 6.82 -7.19
N TYR A 192 -1.72 5.72 -7.88
CA TYR A 192 -1.12 4.55 -7.24
C TYR A 192 0.24 4.83 -6.59
N PRO A 193 1.19 5.57 -7.21
CA PRO A 193 2.43 5.96 -6.53
C PRO A 193 2.20 6.82 -5.29
N LEU A 194 1.19 7.71 -5.34
CA LEU A 194 0.87 8.65 -4.27
C LEU A 194 0.24 7.90 -3.07
N LEU A 195 -0.76 7.06 -3.33
CA LEU A 195 -1.57 6.41 -2.29
C LEU A 195 -1.12 4.98 -1.97
N GLY A 196 -0.54 4.25 -2.91
CA GLY A 196 0.02 2.92 -2.68
C GLY A 196 -0.98 1.77 -2.87
N LYS A 197 -0.58 0.54 -2.48
CA LYS A 197 -1.37 -0.69 -2.66
C LYS A 197 -2.38 -0.89 -1.53
N THR A 198 -3.51 -1.51 -1.87
CA THR A 198 -4.56 -1.95 -0.92
C THR A 198 -4.25 -3.22 -0.15
N GLY A 199 -3.47 -4.14 -0.74
CA GLY A 199 -3.23 -5.48 -0.20
C GLY A 199 -2.23 -5.58 0.97
N SER A 200 -2.02 -4.51 1.73
CA SER A 200 -1.28 -4.57 2.99
C SER A 200 -2.21 -5.14 4.07
N SER A 201 -1.85 -6.24 4.72
CA SER A 201 -2.64 -6.80 5.83
C SER A 201 -2.56 -5.92 7.09
N GLY A 202 -3.68 -5.74 7.81
CA GLY A 202 -3.77 -5.00 9.09
C GLY A 202 -4.19 -3.53 8.97
N ASP A 203 -4.25 -2.82 10.12
CA ASP A 203 -4.69 -1.42 10.30
C ASP A 203 -3.78 -0.34 9.64
N ASN A 204 -2.92 -0.73 8.70
CA ASN A 204 -1.85 0.09 8.11
C ASN A 204 -1.87 0.07 6.58
N ARG A 205 -3.07 0.17 6.00
CA ARG A 205 -3.20 0.25 4.55
C ARG A 205 -2.66 1.59 4.04
N SER A 206 -1.65 1.53 3.17
CA SER A 206 -0.91 2.71 2.71
C SER A 206 -1.79 3.85 2.19
N PRO A 207 -2.87 3.63 1.42
CA PRO A 207 -3.72 4.72 0.92
C PRO A 207 -4.34 5.58 2.02
N ILE A 208 -4.77 4.97 3.12
CA ILE A 208 -5.50 5.66 4.19
C ILE A 208 -4.55 6.38 5.11
N THR A 209 -3.50 5.68 5.57
CA THR A 209 -2.41 6.29 6.32
C THR A 209 -1.90 7.54 5.61
N ARG A 210 -1.69 7.45 4.29
CA ARG A 210 -1.24 8.57 3.48
C ARG A 210 -2.28 9.68 3.36
N ALA A 211 -3.54 9.36 3.08
CA ALA A 211 -4.61 10.36 3.00
C ALA A 211 -4.83 11.09 4.35
N ARG A 212 -4.81 10.37 5.48
CA ARG A 212 -4.95 10.94 6.82
C ARG A 212 -3.79 11.85 7.19
N ILE A 213 -2.55 11.45 6.89
CA ILE A 213 -1.37 12.31 7.10
C ILE A 213 -1.52 13.58 6.26
N LEU A 214 -1.90 13.48 4.98
CA LEU A 214 -2.08 14.65 4.12
C LEU A 214 -3.21 15.57 4.61
N ASP A 215 -4.39 15.03 4.97
CA ASP A 215 -5.49 15.82 5.55
C ASP A 215 -5.09 16.50 6.85
N TYR A 216 -4.35 15.80 7.71
CA TYR A 216 -3.85 16.36 8.95
C TYR A 216 -2.88 17.52 8.69
N LEU A 217 -1.90 17.33 7.81
CA LEU A 217 -0.95 18.38 7.46
C LEU A 217 -1.63 19.57 6.75
N MET A 218 -2.69 19.33 5.97
CA MET A 218 -3.49 20.42 5.38
C MET A 218 -4.21 21.27 6.43
N ARG A 219 -4.63 20.67 7.54
CA ARG A 219 -5.31 21.38 8.65
C ARG A 219 -4.31 22.08 9.57
N HIS A 220 -3.06 21.66 9.57
CA HIS A 220 -2.00 22.19 10.43
C HIS A 220 -0.92 22.82 9.54
N SER A 221 -1.09 24.10 9.23
CA SER A 221 -0.20 24.86 8.33
C SER A 221 1.21 25.09 8.90
N HIS A 222 1.44 24.79 10.18
CA HIS A 222 2.73 24.86 10.83
C HIS A 222 3.48 23.52 10.72
N GLN A 223 4.79 23.54 11.00
CA GLN A 223 5.60 22.33 11.03
C GLN A 223 5.09 21.35 12.10
N VAL A 224 4.82 20.10 11.68
CA VAL A 224 4.31 19.03 12.54
C VAL A 224 5.42 18.01 12.77
N ARG A 225 5.53 17.45 13.98
CA ARG A 225 6.50 16.38 14.27
C ARG A 225 5.91 15.02 13.89
N GLU A 226 6.77 14.07 13.50
CA GLU A 226 6.35 12.68 13.21
C GLU A 226 5.61 12.03 14.39
N VAL A 227 6.09 12.28 15.62
CA VAL A 227 5.45 11.76 16.84
C VAL A 227 4.04 12.32 17.03
N ASP A 228 3.78 13.55 16.60
CA ASP A 228 2.45 14.16 16.67
C ASP A 228 1.52 13.49 15.66
N LEU A 229 2.00 13.16 14.45
CA LEU A 229 1.23 12.40 13.47
C LEU A 229 0.89 10.99 13.98
N VAL A 230 1.88 10.28 14.55
CA VAL A 230 1.69 8.95 15.14
C VAL A 230 0.64 9.00 16.26
N THR A 231 0.76 9.97 17.17
CA THR A 231 -0.10 10.08 18.35
C THR A 231 -1.50 10.56 17.97
N ASN A 232 -1.61 11.65 17.22
CA ASN A 232 -2.89 12.30 16.93
C ASN A 232 -3.72 11.53 15.90
N LEU A 233 -3.08 10.80 14.98
CA LEU A 233 -3.76 9.95 14.01
C LEU A 233 -3.82 8.48 14.45
N GLN A 234 -3.23 8.12 15.58
CA GLN A 234 -3.14 6.74 16.06
C GLN A 234 -2.59 5.79 14.99
N LEU A 235 -1.53 6.23 14.29
CA LEU A 235 -0.91 5.48 13.19
C LEU A 235 0.35 4.77 13.67
N TYR A 236 0.67 3.62 13.09
CA TYR A 236 1.90 2.91 13.43
C TYR A 236 3.14 3.68 12.96
N GLN A 237 4.14 3.79 13.84
CA GLN A 237 5.33 4.59 13.60
C GLN A 237 6.04 4.26 12.28
N ASN A 238 6.27 2.97 11.99
CA ASN A 238 6.95 2.57 10.76
C ASN A 238 6.14 2.95 9.51
N SER A 239 4.82 2.76 9.52
CA SER A 239 3.92 3.12 8.41
C SER A 239 3.93 4.62 8.15
N THR A 240 3.87 5.43 9.23
CA THR A 240 3.96 6.89 9.16
C THR A 240 5.30 7.31 8.58
N LYS A 241 6.40 6.74 9.08
CA LYS A 241 7.75 7.05 8.60
C LYS A 241 7.93 6.73 7.12
N GLU A 242 7.50 5.56 6.66
CA GLU A 242 7.57 5.18 5.24
C GLU A 242 6.68 6.07 4.36
N ALA A 243 5.50 6.48 4.84
CA ALA A 243 4.66 7.44 4.15
C ALA A 243 5.35 8.81 4.01
N LEU A 244 5.96 9.32 5.08
CA LEU A 244 6.67 10.60 5.08
C LEU A 244 7.90 10.59 4.16
N LYS A 245 8.68 9.50 4.17
CA LYS A 245 9.80 9.32 3.22
C LYS A 245 9.33 9.37 1.77
N LEU A 246 8.22 8.68 1.49
CA LEU A 246 7.64 8.68 0.16
C LEU A 246 7.16 10.08 -0.23
N PHE A 247 6.44 10.77 0.64
CA PHE A 247 5.98 12.13 0.37
C PHE A 247 7.14 13.08 0.11
N ASN A 248 8.25 12.93 0.82
CA ASN A 248 9.47 13.66 0.56
C ASN A 248 10.07 13.33 -0.81
N GLY A 249 10.19 12.04 -1.15
CA GLY A 249 10.69 11.60 -2.47
C GLY A 249 9.80 12.02 -3.64
N LEU A 250 8.49 12.15 -3.43
CA LEU A 250 7.52 12.62 -4.44
C LEU A 250 7.39 14.15 -4.48
N GLY A 251 8.07 14.87 -3.57
CA GLY A 251 8.00 16.31 -3.42
C GLY A 251 6.63 16.80 -2.95
N LEU A 252 5.87 16.00 -2.20
CA LEU A 252 4.59 16.41 -1.59
C LEU A 252 4.80 17.10 -0.25
N ALA A 253 5.77 16.64 0.54
CA ALA A 253 6.08 17.21 1.84
C ALA A 253 7.59 17.38 1.99
N GLU A 254 8.02 18.40 2.74
CA GLU A 254 9.36 18.44 3.29
C GLU A 254 9.37 17.63 4.58
N TYR A 255 10.11 16.52 4.59
CA TYR A 255 10.31 15.70 5.79
C TYR A 255 11.77 15.70 6.18
N ARG A 256 12.05 16.18 7.40
CA ARG A 256 13.37 16.25 7.99
C ARG A 256 13.36 15.45 9.28
N ALA A 257 14.33 14.55 9.48
CA ALA A 257 14.36 13.73 10.68
C ALA A 257 15.79 13.42 11.15
N VAL A 258 15.96 13.41 12.47
CA VAL A 258 17.18 12.96 13.15
C VAL A 258 17.11 11.44 13.28
N THR A 259 17.30 10.72 12.17
CA THR A 259 17.47 9.26 12.21
C THR A 259 18.63 8.82 11.34
N SER A 260 19.30 7.74 11.73
CA SER A 260 20.49 7.22 11.05
C SER A 260 20.26 6.84 9.59
N HIS A 261 19.01 6.57 9.20
CA HIS A 261 18.69 5.90 7.94
C HIS A 261 17.87 6.72 6.93
N THR A 262 17.34 7.91 7.26
CA THR A 262 16.55 8.71 6.29
C THR A 262 16.47 10.20 6.61
N ALA A 263 16.55 11.02 5.55
CA ALA A 263 16.42 12.48 5.58
C ALA A 263 17.30 13.14 6.65
N LYS A 264 18.61 12.84 6.60
CA LYS A 264 19.60 13.42 7.51
C LYS A 264 19.62 14.94 7.34
N VAL A 265 18.98 15.64 8.26
CA VAL A 265 19.55 16.93 8.65
C VAL A 265 20.80 16.58 9.45
N PRO A 266 22.00 16.94 8.97
CA PRO A 266 23.21 16.73 9.76
C PRO A 266 23.03 17.55 11.03
N LEU A 267 22.92 16.89 12.18
CA LEU A 267 22.88 17.58 13.47
C LEU A 267 24.12 18.47 13.57
N GLN A 268 23.89 19.78 13.67
CA GLN A 268 24.93 20.76 13.92
C GLN A 268 25.07 20.99 15.42
N TYR A 269 26.32 21.01 15.88
CA TYR A 269 26.72 21.27 17.24
C TYR A 269 27.59 22.51 17.30
N GLU A 270 27.46 23.24 18.39
CA GLU A 270 28.28 24.39 18.75
C GLU A 270 28.81 24.17 20.17
N ARG A 271 30.06 24.55 20.43
CA ARG A 271 30.64 24.42 21.76
C ARG A 271 30.04 25.48 22.68
N LYS A 272 29.58 25.08 23.88
CA LYS A 272 29.15 26.05 24.89
C LYS A 272 30.39 26.70 25.52
N GLU A 273 30.43 28.03 25.52
CA GLU A 273 31.51 28.78 26.17
C GLU A 273 31.60 28.48 27.67
N GLY A 274 32.83 28.45 28.21
CA GLY A 274 33.09 28.28 29.64
C GLY A 274 32.91 26.86 30.20
N LYS A 275 32.70 25.85 29.34
CA LYS A 275 32.63 24.44 29.73
C LYS A 275 33.85 23.64 29.23
N ASP A 276 34.46 22.86 30.12
CA ASP A 276 35.56 21.96 29.78
C ASP A 276 35.01 20.58 29.39
N LEU A 277 35.17 20.21 28.12
CA LEU A 277 34.72 18.94 27.55
C LEU A 277 35.42 17.71 28.16
N ARG A 278 36.46 17.91 28.98
CA ARG A 278 37.20 16.84 29.67
C ARG A 278 36.59 16.46 31.03
N GLU A 279 35.65 17.24 31.55
CA GLU A 279 34.96 16.98 32.83
C GLU A 279 33.85 15.90 32.85
N PRO A 280 33.12 15.57 31.75
CA PRO A 280 31.96 14.70 31.85
C PRO A 280 32.37 13.23 31.98
N GLY A 281 32.01 12.62 33.11
CA GLY A 281 32.26 11.21 33.43
C GLY A 281 32.00 10.25 32.26
N TYR A 282 33.00 9.38 32.06
CA TYR A 282 33.15 8.37 31.01
C TYR A 282 31.82 7.83 30.46
N PHE A 283 31.53 8.10 29.18
CA PHE A 283 30.70 7.17 28.43
C PHE A 283 31.54 5.92 28.25
N ASN A 284 31.11 4.80 28.80
CA ASN A 284 31.86 3.55 28.79
C ASN A 284 31.80 2.88 27.39
N THR A 285 32.07 3.67 26.34
CA THR A 285 32.32 3.17 24.99
C THR A 285 33.80 2.83 24.94
N GLY A 286 34.12 1.54 25.04
CA GLY A 286 35.51 1.06 25.12
C GLY A 286 36.45 1.71 24.10
N HIS A 287 37.73 1.89 24.50
CA HIS A 287 38.87 2.23 23.65
C HIS A 287 39.07 3.69 23.18
N GLY A 288 39.00 4.69 24.07
CA GLY A 288 39.59 6.02 23.83
C GLY A 288 38.96 6.89 22.73
N LEU A 289 37.87 6.42 22.10
CA LEU A 289 37.15 7.16 21.06
C LEU A 289 36.60 8.50 21.58
N GLN A 290 36.18 8.56 22.85
CA GLN A 290 35.68 9.80 23.45
C GLN A 290 36.76 10.89 23.47
N ASP A 291 38.00 10.56 23.82
CA ASP A 291 39.10 11.53 23.90
C ASP A 291 39.45 12.10 22.52
N GLU A 292 39.49 11.23 21.50
CA GLU A 292 39.71 11.63 20.12
C GLU A 292 38.56 12.49 19.58
N VAL A 293 37.31 12.21 19.98
CA VAL A 293 36.16 13.07 19.68
C VAL A 293 36.28 14.42 20.36
N VAL A 294 36.73 14.49 21.62
CA VAL A 294 36.98 15.75 22.33
C VAL A 294 38.05 16.58 21.62
N LEU A 295 39.17 15.96 21.24
CA LEU A 295 40.23 16.64 20.49
C LEU A 295 39.72 17.16 19.14
N ALA A 296 38.92 16.37 18.42
CA ALA A 296 38.30 16.80 17.18
C ALA A 296 37.35 17.98 17.39
N ILE A 297 36.53 17.98 18.46
CA ILE A 297 35.66 19.10 18.81
C ILE A 297 36.50 20.35 19.12
N GLU A 298 37.55 20.24 19.94
CA GLU A 298 38.43 21.36 20.29
C GLU A 298 39.03 21.99 19.03
N GLN A 299 39.53 21.18 18.10
CA GLN A 299 40.08 21.65 16.83
C GLN A 299 39.03 22.29 15.91
N LEU A 300 37.83 21.70 15.83
CA LEU A 300 36.77 22.21 14.96
C LEU A 300 36.18 23.50 15.50
N ALA A 301 35.93 23.58 16.81
CA ALA A 301 35.37 24.77 17.46
C ALA A 301 36.29 26.00 17.36
N SER A 302 37.62 25.81 17.29
CA SER A 302 38.56 26.91 17.04
C SER A 302 38.52 27.47 15.62
N ASN A 303 38.04 26.68 14.64
CA ASN A 303 38.08 27.04 13.22
C ASN A 303 36.68 27.32 12.62
N SER A 304 35.64 26.74 13.20
CA SER A 304 34.25 26.90 12.79
C SER A 304 33.36 26.93 14.04
N PRO A 305 32.42 27.89 14.14
CA PRO A 305 31.50 27.94 15.27
C PRO A 305 30.54 26.74 15.32
N ARG A 306 30.39 26.00 14.20
CA ARG A 306 29.43 24.91 14.05
C ARG A 306 30.07 23.71 13.34
N PHE A 307 29.73 22.52 13.79
CA PHE A 307 30.25 21.28 13.22
C PHE A 307 29.22 20.15 13.32
N SER A 308 29.33 19.17 12.43
CA SER A 308 28.47 17.99 12.33
C SER A 308 29.21 16.71 12.72
N ILE A 309 28.47 15.60 12.82
CA ILE A 309 29.05 14.26 13.01
C ILE A 309 30.06 13.93 11.90
N ALA A 310 29.80 14.36 10.66
CA ALA A 310 30.70 14.10 9.54
C ALA A 310 32.02 14.84 9.72
N ASP A 311 31.98 16.11 10.13
CA ASP A 311 33.17 16.91 10.38
C ASP A 311 34.05 16.32 11.48
N ILE A 312 33.43 15.82 12.57
CA ILE A 312 34.14 15.10 13.63
C ILE A 312 34.79 13.84 13.07
N VAL A 313 34.02 13.01 12.35
CA VAL A 313 34.53 11.75 11.78
C VAL A 313 35.71 12.01 10.85
N ASP A 314 35.65 13.05 10.01
CA ASP A 314 36.73 13.39 9.09
C ASP A 314 38.02 13.78 9.81
N LYS A 315 37.92 14.41 11.00
CA LYS A 315 39.05 14.76 11.86
C LYS A 315 39.64 13.60 12.66
N LEU A 316 38.95 12.47 12.79
CA LEU A 316 39.46 11.32 13.55
C LEU A 316 40.65 10.64 12.83
N PRO A 317 41.60 10.04 13.56
CA PRO A 317 42.73 9.33 12.97
C PRO A 317 42.31 8.14 12.09
N GLU A 318 43.00 7.93 10.96
CA GLU A 318 42.70 6.82 10.02
C GLU A 318 42.77 5.42 10.67
N GLY A 319 43.73 5.21 11.58
CA GLY A 319 43.84 3.96 12.33
C GLY A 319 42.61 3.68 13.22
N LEU A 320 41.93 4.73 13.68
CA LEU A 320 40.70 4.60 14.44
C LEU A 320 39.49 4.39 13.52
N LYS A 321 39.44 5.07 12.37
CA LYS A 321 38.41 4.86 11.33
C LYS A 321 38.38 3.41 10.84
N ALA A 322 39.55 2.83 10.56
CA ALA A 322 39.70 1.46 10.07
C ALA A 322 39.20 0.40 11.07
N ARG A 323 39.34 0.65 12.38
CA ARG A 323 38.97 -0.30 13.44
C ARG A 323 37.48 -0.44 13.66
N TRP A 324 36.72 0.65 13.54
CA TRP A 324 35.30 0.67 13.89
C TRP A 324 34.39 0.40 12.69
N GLY A 325 34.87 0.62 11.46
CA GLY A 325 34.00 0.61 10.28
C GLY A 325 33.10 1.84 10.22
N ALA A 326 32.75 2.28 9.01
CA ALA A 326 32.15 3.60 8.77
C ALA A 326 30.80 3.84 9.48
N GLU A 327 29.93 2.82 9.52
CA GLU A 327 28.60 2.90 10.14
C GLU A 327 28.68 2.94 11.67
N SER A 328 29.44 2.01 12.27
CA SER A 328 29.59 1.93 13.72
C SER A 328 30.28 3.16 14.29
N LEU A 329 31.30 3.68 13.61
CA LEU A 329 31.99 4.90 14.03
C LEU A 329 31.03 6.09 14.10
N LYS A 330 30.24 6.31 13.05
CA LYS A 330 29.25 7.41 13.01
C LYS A 330 28.23 7.30 14.14
N SER A 331 27.74 6.09 14.42
CA SER A 331 26.81 5.83 15.53
C SER A 331 27.43 6.14 16.89
N ASN A 332 28.67 5.71 17.15
CA ASN A 332 29.34 5.96 18.42
C ASN A 332 29.69 7.45 18.62
N VAL A 333 30.17 8.13 17.57
CA VAL A 333 30.39 9.59 17.60
C VAL A 333 29.07 10.31 17.90
N SER A 334 27.96 9.91 17.26
CA SER A 334 26.64 10.48 17.52
C SER A 334 26.18 10.31 18.98
N LEU A 335 26.50 9.17 19.61
CA LEU A 335 26.19 8.91 21.03
C LEU A 335 26.99 9.83 21.95
N ILE A 336 28.29 9.96 21.70
CA ILE A 336 29.19 10.83 22.47
C ILE A 336 28.73 12.29 22.39
N LEU A 337 28.49 12.81 21.17
CA LEU A 337 28.00 14.18 20.96
C LEU A 337 26.62 14.41 21.60
N SER A 338 25.75 13.40 21.57
CA SER A 338 24.45 13.48 22.25
C SER A 338 24.60 13.56 23.77
N GLY A 339 25.54 12.80 24.34
CA GLY A 339 25.88 12.84 25.75
C GLY A 339 26.43 14.20 26.20
N PHE A 340 27.34 14.78 25.41
CA PHE A 340 27.84 16.14 25.65
C PHE A 340 26.74 17.19 25.58
N ALA A 341 25.83 17.07 24.61
CA ALA A 341 24.69 17.98 24.49
C ALA A 341 23.72 17.87 25.68
N GLN A 342 23.44 16.65 26.17
CA GLN A 342 22.58 16.44 27.35
C GLN A 342 23.15 17.05 28.62
N ARG A 343 24.48 17.07 28.77
CA ARG A 343 25.18 17.67 29.91
C ARG A 343 25.55 19.15 29.66
N GLU A 344 24.99 19.74 28.61
CA GLU A 344 25.18 21.14 28.21
C GLU A 344 26.63 21.55 27.88
N TYR A 345 27.51 20.63 27.51
CA TYR A 345 28.84 21.00 27.00
C TYR A 345 28.79 21.43 25.54
N LEU A 346 27.81 20.91 24.79
CA LEU A 346 27.52 21.31 23.41
C LEU A 346 26.09 21.85 23.32
N LEU A 347 25.90 22.86 22.49
CA LEU A 347 24.60 23.36 22.06
C LEU A 347 24.26 22.70 20.72
N ARG A 348 23.02 22.24 20.55
CA ARG A 348 22.51 21.85 19.24
C ARG A 348 22.00 23.11 18.55
N VAL A 349 22.59 23.41 17.39
CA VAL A 349 22.33 24.65 16.66
C VAL A 349 20.98 24.60 15.95
N ASP A 350 20.63 23.42 15.44
CA ASP A 350 19.36 23.23 14.74
C ASP A 350 18.19 23.16 15.73
N ASN A 351 16.98 23.44 15.21
CA ASN A 351 15.72 23.25 15.96
C ASN A 351 15.52 21.78 16.44
N PHE A 352 16.36 20.84 16.01
CA PHE A 352 16.29 19.45 16.38
C PHE A 352 17.00 19.13 17.70
N LYS A 353 16.21 19.03 18.77
CA LYS A 353 16.68 18.67 20.11
C LYS A 353 16.32 17.21 20.42
N GLY A 354 17.32 16.41 20.78
CA GLY A 354 17.12 15.00 21.13
C GLY A 354 16.22 14.88 22.36
N GLY A 355 15.09 14.17 22.23
CA GLY A 355 14.07 14.07 23.28
C GLY A 355 12.93 15.08 23.15
N GLU A 356 13.08 16.17 22.40
CA GLU A 356 12.06 17.22 22.25
C GLU A 356 11.53 17.35 20.81
N LYS A 357 12.44 17.49 19.84
CA LYS A 357 12.11 17.69 18.43
C LYS A 357 13.08 16.90 17.56
N GLN A 358 12.61 15.76 17.06
CA GLN A 358 13.41 14.84 16.27
C GLN A 358 13.02 14.80 14.79
N SER A 359 11.91 15.44 14.43
CA SER A 359 11.46 15.53 13.05
C SER A 359 10.57 16.73 12.82
N ASP A 360 10.52 17.15 11.55
CA ASP A 360 9.64 18.18 11.03
C ASP A 360 9.04 17.73 9.72
N VAL A 361 7.75 17.99 9.56
CA VAL A 361 6.97 17.72 8.36
C VAL A 361 6.17 18.97 8.02
N SER A 362 6.24 19.41 6.76
CA SER A 362 5.34 20.43 6.21
C SER A 362 5.00 20.11 4.77
N LEU A 363 3.78 20.48 4.33
CA LEU A 363 3.41 20.32 2.92
C LEU A 363 4.17 21.33 2.05
N THR A 364 4.62 20.86 0.89
CA THR A 364 5.08 21.73 -0.19
C THR A 364 3.88 22.28 -0.97
N SER A 365 4.11 23.22 -1.90
CA SER A 365 3.06 23.69 -2.82
C SER A 365 2.40 22.55 -3.60
N LYS A 366 3.16 21.54 -4.01
CA LYS A 366 2.64 20.35 -4.70
C LYS A 366 1.77 19.50 -3.76
N GLY A 367 2.19 19.34 -2.51
CA GLY A 367 1.41 18.65 -1.47
C GLY A 367 0.06 19.33 -1.21
N TRP A 368 0.06 20.66 -1.07
CA TRP A 368 -1.16 21.46 -0.93
C TRP A 368 -2.08 21.31 -2.15
N SER A 369 -1.53 21.42 -3.35
CA SER A 369 -2.30 21.25 -4.60
C SER A 369 -2.92 19.87 -4.71
N PHE A 370 -2.18 18.80 -4.39
CA PHE A 370 -2.71 17.44 -4.38
C PHE A 370 -3.79 17.25 -3.30
N GLY A 371 -3.53 17.77 -2.09
CA GLY A 371 -4.42 17.67 -0.96
C GLY A 371 -5.79 18.31 -1.24
N PHE A 372 -5.81 19.57 -1.69
CA PHE A 372 -7.06 20.26 -2.03
C PHE A 372 -7.67 19.79 -3.36
N GLY A 373 -6.86 19.36 -4.32
CA GLY A 373 -7.31 18.91 -5.63
C GLY A 373 -7.93 17.50 -5.62
N PHE A 374 -7.54 16.65 -4.67
CA PHE A 374 -7.97 15.24 -4.63
C PHE A 374 -8.41 14.76 -3.25
N ILE A 375 -7.52 14.81 -2.25
CA ILE A 375 -7.78 14.21 -0.92
C ILE A 375 -9.02 14.82 -0.28
N TRP A 376 -9.09 16.15 -0.25
CA TRP A 376 -10.20 16.87 0.37
C TRP A 376 -11.56 16.59 -0.29
N PRO A 377 -11.72 16.69 -1.63
CA PRO A 377 -12.98 16.32 -2.30
C PRO A 377 -13.45 14.88 -2.04
N VAL A 378 -12.51 13.93 -2.03
CA VAL A 378 -12.80 12.51 -1.81
C VAL A 378 -13.24 12.26 -0.36
N LEU A 379 -12.55 12.87 0.62
CA LEU A 379 -12.95 12.81 2.02
C LEU A 379 -14.28 13.54 2.28
N ALA A 380 -14.55 14.65 1.59
CA ALA A 380 -15.81 15.37 1.74
C ALA A 380 -17.02 14.52 1.34
N ILE A 381 -16.91 13.70 0.28
CA ILE A 381 -17.93 12.71 -0.09
C ILE A 381 -18.12 11.67 1.02
N PHE A 382 -17.01 11.15 1.54
CA PHE A 382 -17.05 10.07 2.53
C PHE A 382 -17.68 10.52 3.85
N GLU A 383 -17.18 11.64 4.37
CA GLU A 383 -17.50 12.16 5.69
C GLU A 383 -18.74 13.07 5.71
N GLY A 384 -19.29 13.41 4.53
CA GLY A 384 -20.40 14.35 4.41
C GLY A 384 -20.02 15.78 4.84
N ARG A 385 -18.76 16.18 4.64
CA ARG A 385 -18.30 17.55 4.99
C ARG A 385 -19.09 18.57 4.16
N SER A 386 -19.54 19.63 4.81
CA SER A 386 -20.18 20.77 4.12
C SER A 386 -19.16 21.49 3.25
N LEU A 387 -19.33 21.37 1.93
CA LEU A 387 -18.62 22.18 0.94
C LEU A 387 -19.40 23.46 0.67
N THR A 388 -18.70 24.53 0.27
CA THR A 388 -19.36 25.74 -0.21
C THR A 388 -20.16 25.44 -1.49
N ALA A 389 -21.16 26.26 -1.81
CA ALA A 389 -21.98 26.06 -3.02
C ALA A 389 -21.11 26.02 -4.30
N GLU A 390 -20.09 26.86 -4.37
CA GLU A 390 -19.12 26.90 -5.46
C GLU A 390 -18.30 25.60 -5.54
N GLN A 391 -17.75 25.11 -4.42
CA GLN A 391 -17.00 23.86 -4.37
C GLN A 391 -17.87 22.65 -4.76
N GLN A 392 -19.14 22.64 -4.33
CA GLN A 392 -20.10 21.60 -4.72
C GLN A 392 -20.38 21.63 -6.22
N ALA A 393 -20.57 22.82 -6.81
CA ALA A 393 -20.82 22.98 -8.23
C ALA A 393 -19.62 22.50 -9.07
N GLU A 394 -18.41 22.89 -8.66
CA GLU A 394 -17.17 22.46 -9.31
C GLU A 394 -16.98 20.94 -9.22
N GLN A 395 -17.16 20.37 -8.03
CA GLN A 395 -17.06 18.92 -7.83
C GLN A 395 -18.06 18.15 -8.70
N ARG A 396 -19.32 18.61 -8.77
CA ARG A 396 -20.34 18.00 -9.65
C ARG A 396 -19.94 18.09 -11.12
N ALA A 397 -19.39 19.22 -11.57
CA ALA A 397 -18.92 19.37 -12.94
C ALA A 397 -17.81 18.37 -13.29
N ARG A 398 -16.85 18.14 -12.36
CA ARG A 398 -15.77 17.15 -12.52
C ARG A 398 -16.33 15.72 -12.60
N ILE A 399 -17.27 15.37 -11.73
CA ILE A 399 -17.93 14.06 -11.70
C ILE A 399 -18.69 13.81 -13.01
N GLU A 400 -19.50 14.76 -13.45
CA GLU A 400 -20.26 14.65 -14.70
C GLU A 400 -19.36 14.54 -15.92
N LEU A 401 -18.23 15.26 -15.94
CA LEU A 401 -17.25 15.15 -17.00
C LEU A 401 -16.66 13.74 -17.08
N ALA A 402 -16.31 13.13 -15.94
CA ALA A 402 -15.80 11.76 -15.88
C ALA A 402 -16.85 10.74 -16.33
N ARG A 403 -18.10 10.88 -15.89
CA ARG A 403 -19.20 9.99 -16.30
C ARG A 403 -19.44 10.03 -17.80
N LYS A 404 -19.43 11.22 -18.41
CA LYS A 404 -19.60 11.40 -19.86
C LYS A 404 -18.44 10.84 -20.69
N ASN A 405 -17.25 10.72 -20.11
CA ASN A 405 -16.03 10.30 -20.80
C ASN A 405 -15.42 9.04 -20.17
N LEU A 406 -16.26 8.17 -19.60
CA LEU A 406 -15.84 7.05 -18.75
C LEU A 406 -14.77 6.18 -19.42
N ASP A 407 -15.02 5.71 -20.63
CA ASP A 407 -14.14 4.78 -21.35
C ASP A 407 -12.79 5.43 -21.70
N LYS A 408 -12.84 6.68 -22.16
CA LYS A 408 -11.62 7.46 -22.45
C LYS A 408 -10.79 7.62 -21.18
N PHE A 409 -11.44 7.98 -20.07
CA PHE A 409 -10.75 8.20 -18.81
C PHE A 409 -10.18 6.91 -18.25
N ALA A 410 -10.90 5.81 -18.37
CA ALA A 410 -10.44 4.48 -17.97
C ALA A 410 -9.19 4.05 -18.74
N ARG A 411 -9.16 4.23 -20.07
CA ARG A 411 -8.00 3.90 -20.91
C ARG A 411 -6.76 4.71 -20.52
N THR A 412 -6.89 6.03 -20.37
CA THR A 412 -5.78 6.87 -19.91
C THR A 412 -5.28 6.42 -18.54
N SER A 413 -6.19 6.18 -17.59
CA SER A 413 -5.84 5.70 -16.25
C SER A 413 -5.14 4.35 -16.26
N ALA A 414 -5.52 3.45 -17.16
CA ALA A 414 -4.85 2.15 -17.33
C ALA A 414 -3.40 2.32 -17.80
N GLU A 415 -3.14 3.21 -18.76
CA GLU A 415 -1.78 3.53 -19.22
C GLU A 415 -0.94 4.20 -18.13
N LEU A 416 -1.52 5.16 -17.40
CA LEU A 416 -0.84 5.81 -16.27
C LEU A 416 -0.51 4.82 -15.15
N TYR A 417 -1.38 3.84 -14.92
CA TYR A 417 -1.19 2.81 -13.89
C TYR A 417 -0.25 1.68 -14.32
N TYR A 418 -0.16 1.39 -15.63
CA TYR A 418 0.57 0.24 -16.15
C TYR A 418 2.01 0.11 -15.60
N PRO A 419 2.86 1.16 -15.56
CA PRO A 419 4.22 1.10 -14.99
C PRO A 419 4.29 0.66 -13.51
N HIS A 420 3.15 0.72 -12.80
CA HIS A 420 3.04 0.36 -11.39
C HIS A 420 2.33 -0.98 -11.17
N SER A 421 1.73 -1.53 -12.22
CA SER A 421 0.98 -2.78 -12.21
C SER A 421 1.86 -4.01 -11.94
N HIS A 422 1.24 -5.10 -11.48
CA HIS A 422 1.95 -6.37 -11.30
C HIS A 422 2.44 -6.94 -12.63
N SER A 423 1.63 -6.83 -13.70
CA SER A 423 1.97 -7.28 -15.04
C SER A 423 3.25 -6.62 -15.57
N PHE A 424 3.37 -5.30 -15.42
CA PHE A 424 4.61 -4.59 -15.79
C PHE A 424 5.81 -5.09 -14.99
N LYS A 425 5.67 -5.29 -13.68
CA LYS A 425 6.78 -5.79 -12.84
C LYS A 425 7.22 -7.20 -13.24
N ILE A 426 6.29 -8.09 -13.59
CA ILE A 426 6.61 -9.44 -14.08
C ILE A 426 7.34 -9.34 -15.42
N ARG A 427 6.80 -8.57 -16.37
CA ARG A 427 7.41 -8.39 -17.70
C ARG A 427 8.80 -7.77 -17.61
N ALA A 428 8.95 -6.67 -16.86
CA ALA A 428 10.23 -6.02 -16.63
C ALA A 428 11.24 -6.96 -15.94
N LYS A 429 10.81 -7.77 -14.96
CA LYS A 429 11.66 -8.79 -14.35
C LYS A 429 12.13 -9.81 -15.38
N ALA A 430 11.24 -10.32 -16.22
CA ALA A 430 11.58 -11.30 -17.25
C ALA A 430 12.53 -10.73 -18.32
N GLU A 431 12.27 -9.51 -18.80
CA GLU A 431 13.12 -8.81 -19.77
C GLU A 431 14.51 -8.52 -19.19
N ASN A 432 14.58 -8.01 -17.96
CA ASN A 432 15.86 -7.76 -17.27
C ASN A 432 16.62 -9.06 -17.02
N LEU A 433 15.95 -10.14 -16.64
CA LEU A 433 16.58 -11.45 -16.48
C LEU A 433 17.12 -11.98 -17.82
N GLY A 434 16.39 -11.80 -18.91
CA GLY A 434 16.87 -12.12 -20.26
C GLY A 434 18.16 -11.38 -20.63
N ARG A 435 18.21 -10.06 -20.37
CA ARG A 435 19.44 -9.26 -20.60
C ARG A 435 20.61 -9.71 -19.72
N ILE A 436 20.36 -10.03 -18.45
CA ILE A 436 21.37 -10.58 -17.53
C ILE A 436 21.92 -11.89 -18.10
N VAL A 437 21.04 -12.79 -18.53
CA VAL A 437 21.42 -14.08 -19.11
C VAL A 437 22.22 -13.91 -20.42
N GLU A 438 21.82 -12.99 -21.30
CA GLU A 438 22.56 -12.67 -22.53
C GLU A 438 23.94 -12.06 -22.25
N ALA A 439 24.06 -11.23 -21.22
CA ALA A 439 25.32 -10.65 -20.80
C ALA A 439 26.26 -11.74 -20.25
N LEU A 440 25.74 -12.65 -19.42
CA LEU A 440 26.47 -13.81 -18.92
C LEU A 440 26.94 -14.73 -20.04
N ALA A 441 26.15 -14.89 -21.12
CA ALA A 441 26.54 -15.71 -22.26
C ALA A 441 27.81 -15.21 -22.98
N LYS A 442 28.24 -13.96 -22.73
CA LYS A 442 29.45 -13.38 -23.32
C LYS A 442 30.70 -13.55 -22.45
N GLY A 443 30.55 -14.02 -21.21
CA GLY A 443 31.68 -14.28 -20.31
C GLY A 443 31.31 -14.14 -18.83
N ASP A 444 32.29 -14.44 -17.97
CA ASP A 444 32.15 -14.32 -16.52
C ASP A 444 32.03 -12.83 -16.14
N GLN A 445 30.95 -12.47 -15.45
CA GLN A 445 30.68 -11.09 -15.04
C GLN A 445 30.26 -11.01 -13.57
N THR A 446 30.67 -9.95 -12.90
CA THR A 446 30.21 -9.59 -11.56
C THR A 446 28.82 -8.98 -11.60
N ALA A 447 28.14 -8.94 -10.45
CA ALA A 447 26.87 -8.21 -10.34
C ALA A 447 26.99 -6.72 -10.67
N GLY A 448 28.18 -6.11 -10.52
CA GLY A 448 28.45 -4.72 -10.89
C GLY A 448 28.51 -4.53 -12.40
N GLU A 449 29.25 -5.40 -13.10
CA GLU A 449 29.35 -5.36 -14.57
C GLU A 449 28.00 -5.67 -15.23
N LEU A 450 27.27 -6.66 -14.70
CA LEU A 450 25.91 -6.94 -15.15
C LEU A 450 24.97 -5.77 -14.93
N ALA A 451 25.11 -5.04 -13.82
CA ALA A 451 24.32 -3.87 -13.54
C ALA A 451 24.57 -2.74 -14.56
N GLU A 452 25.82 -2.52 -14.93
CA GLU A 452 26.19 -1.55 -15.96
C GLU A 452 25.64 -1.93 -17.35
N ILE A 453 25.71 -3.21 -17.72
CA ILE A 453 25.24 -3.70 -19.02
C ILE A 453 23.71 -3.66 -19.14
N THR A 454 23.01 -4.01 -18.06
CA THR A 454 21.56 -4.21 -18.08
C THR A 454 20.78 -2.97 -17.66
N GLY A 455 21.44 -2.02 -17.00
CA GLY A 455 20.84 -0.82 -16.43
C GLY A 455 20.05 -1.07 -15.14
N VAL A 456 20.13 -2.27 -14.53
CA VAL A 456 19.52 -2.56 -13.22
C VAL A 456 20.57 -2.50 -12.11
N SER A 457 20.16 -2.17 -10.87
CA SER A 457 21.14 -2.08 -9.77
C SER A 457 21.79 -3.44 -9.45
N ALA A 458 23.04 -3.43 -9.00
CA ALA A 458 23.77 -4.65 -8.64
C ALA A 458 23.03 -5.50 -7.58
N GLN A 459 22.30 -4.85 -6.66
CA GLN A 459 21.44 -5.56 -5.70
C GLN A 459 20.25 -6.24 -6.38
N THR A 460 19.65 -5.61 -7.40
CA THR A 460 18.56 -6.23 -8.17
C THR A 460 19.07 -7.43 -8.96
N VAL A 461 20.25 -7.34 -9.58
CA VAL A 461 20.92 -8.48 -10.24
C VAL A 461 21.09 -9.64 -9.26
N ARG A 462 21.65 -9.39 -8.08
CA ARG A 462 21.80 -10.41 -7.03
C ARG A 462 20.45 -11.02 -6.64
N ASN A 463 19.43 -10.19 -6.42
CA ASN A 463 18.09 -10.66 -6.03
C ASN A 463 17.42 -11.49 -7.14
N TYR A 464 17.70 -11.18 -8.41
CA TYR A 464 17.16 -11.94 -9.55
C TYR A 464 17.87 -13.27 -9.71
N LEU A 465 19.19 -13.32 -9.46
CA LEU A 465 19.98 -14.54 -9.58
C LEU A 465 19.91 -15.43 -8.33
N ALA A 466 19.69 -14.87 -7.13
CA ALA A 466 19.71 -15.61 -5.86
C ALA A 466 18.76 -16.83 -5.80
N PRO A 467 17.51 -16.77 -6.32
CA PRO A 467 16.63 -17.95 -6.40
C PRO A 467 17.15 -19.05 -7.34
N HIS A 468 18.16 -18.74 -8.15
CA HIS A 468 18.77 -19.60 -9.15
C HIS A 468 20.25 -19.89 -8.82
N VAL A 469 20.62 -19.81 -7.54
CA VAL A 469 21.96 -20.18 -7.04
C VAL A 469 21.76 -21.01 -5.78
N GLU A 470 21.87 -22.33 -5.88
CA GLU A 470 21.92 -23.23 -4.72
C GLU A 470 23.37 -23.54 -4.36
N GLY A 471 23.91 -22.82 -3.37
CA GLY A 471 25.29 -23.03 -2.90
C GLY A 471 26.35 -22.69 -3.95
N SER A 472 27.33 -23.59 -4.13
CA SER A 472 28.44 -23.47 -5.10
C SER A 472 28.08 -23.98 -6.50
N GLU A 473 26.85 -24.47 -6.71
CA GLU A 473 26.51 -25.21 -7.92
C GLU A 473 25.28 -24.67 -8.66
N LEU A 474 25.49 -24.57 -9.97
CA LEU A 474 24.55 -24.74 -11.10
C LEU A 474 23.05 -24.68 -10.80
N VAL A 475 22.37 -23.66 -11.33
CA VAL A 475 20.93 -23.76 -11.60
C VAL A 475 20.60 -23.34 -13.03
N ILE A 476 19.58 -24.01 -13.55
CA ILE A 476 18.99 -23.79 -14.87
C ILE A 476 18.00 -22.63 -14.76
N ILE A 477 18.26 -21.54 -15.48
CA ILE A 477 17.31 -20.45 -15.67
C ILE A 477 16.63 -20.68 -17.02
N GLU A 478 15.32 -20.95 -17.00
CA GLU A 478 14.51 -20.95 -18.22
C GLU A 478 14.02 -19.54 -18.53
N VAL A 479 14.50 -18.96 -19.63
CA VAL A 479 13.99 -17.69 -20.17
C VAL A 479 13.59 -17.90 -21.63
N GLY A 480 12.32 -17.62 -21.96
CA GLY A 480 11.84 -17.70 -23.34
C GLY A 480 11.96 -19.09 -23.97
N GLY A 481 11.91 -20.17 -23.16
CA GLY A 481 12.03 -21.54 -23.63
C GLY A 481 13.46 -22.03 -23.91
N LYS A 482 14.48 -21.30 -23.44
CA LYS A 482 15.89 -21.73 -23.38
C LYS A 482 16.31 -21.90 -21.91
N ALA A 483 16.83 -23.08 -21.59
CA ALA A 483 17.41 -23.41 -20.29
C ALA A 483 18.91 -23.02 -20.30
N VAL A 484 19.30 -22.13 -19.40
CA VAL A 484 20.68 -21.63 -19.28
C VAL A 484 21.27 -22.00 -17.93
N ARG A 485 22.48 -22.57 -17.93
CA ARG A 485 23.23 -22.89 -16.71
C ARG A 485 24.04 -21.69 -16.24
N VAL A 486 23.77 -21.23 -15.01
CA VAL A 486 24.55 -20.18 -14.35
C VAL A 486 25.28 -20.76 -13.14
N GLY A 487 26.59 -20.51 -13.04
CA GLY A 487 27.40 -20.88 -11.87
C GLY A 487 27.95 -19.64 -11.15
N VAL A 488 28.13 -19.72 -9.83
CA VAL A 488 28.76 -18.67 -9.02
C VAL A 488 30.16 -19.09 -8.61
N LYS A 489 31.16 -18.27 -8.93
CA LYS A 489 32.52 -18.40 -8.40
C LYS A 489 32.77 -17.25 -7.45
N ASP A 490 33.10 -17.57 -6.20
CA ASP A 490 33.62 -16.57 -5.28
C ASP A 490 35.11 -16.34 -5.57
N VAL A 491 35.43 -15.18 -6.12
CA VAL A 491 36.81 -14.77 -6.39
C VAL A 491 37.11 -13.56 -5.51
N LYS A 492 37.98 -13.74 -4.51
CA LYS A 492 38.41 -12.68 -3.58
C LYS A 492 37.25 -12.00 -2.81
N GLY A 493 36.19 -12.74 -2.48
CA GLY A 493 35.02 -12.19 -1.77
C GLY A 493 34.03 -11.47 -2.69
N VAL A 494 34.16 -11.66 -4.01
CA VAL A 494 33.27 -11.10 -5.03
C VAL A 494 32.65 -12.24 -5.82
N ASN A 495 31.32 -12.32 -5.82
CA ASN A 495 30.58 -13.30 -6.61
C ASN A 495 30.66 -12.95 -8.11
N HIS A 496 31.36 -13.78 -8.88
CA HIS A 496 31.32 -13.83 -10.33
C HIS A 496 30.26 -14.83 -10.79
N TYR A 497 29.50 -14.46 -11.81
CA TYR A 497 28.48 -15.27 -12.45
C TYR A 497 28.96 -15.68 -13.84
N SER A 498 28.76 -16.95 -14.21
CA SER A 498 29.30 -17.54 -15.43
C SER A 498 28.23 -18.29 -16.21
N PHE A 499 28.23 -18.16 -17.54
CA PHE A 499 27.37 -18.94 -18.44
C PHE A 499 28.04 -20.26 -18.81
N LEU A 500 27.37 -21.37 -18.53
CA LEU A 500 27.93 -22.71 -18.67
C LEU A 500 27.30 -23.52 -19.82
N GLY A 501 26.39 -22.93 -20.60
CA GLY A 501 25.81 -23.53 -21.81
C GLY A 501 24.28 -23.46 -21.91
N THR A 502 23.76 -23.85 -23.08
CA THR A 502 22.33 -24.11 -23.32
C THR A 502 22.04 -25.60 -23.19
N LEU A 503 20.91 -25.96 -22.57
CA LEU A 503 20.42 -27.35 -22.59
C LEU A 503 19.54 -27.59 -23.82
N PRO A 504 19.70 -28.72 -24.53
CA PRO A 504 18.71 -29.16 -25.51
C PRO A 504 17.40 -29.50 -24.78
N ARG A 505 16.27 -29.16 -25.41
CA ARG A 505 14.93 -29.45 -24.88
C ARG A 505 14.66 -30.94 -24.75
#